data_AF-A0A940ZB92-F1
#
_entry.id   AF-A0A940ZB92-F1
#
_cell.length_a   1.000
_cell.length_b   1.000
_cell.length_c   1.000
_cell.angle_alpha   90.00
_cell.angle_beta   90.00
_cell.angle_gamma   90.00
#
_symmetry.space_group_name_H-M   'P 1'
#
loop_
_entity.id
_entity.type
_entity.pdbx_description
1 polymer ?
#
loop_
_entity_poly.entity_id
_entity_poly.type
_entity_poly.pdbx_seq_one_letter_code
_entity_poly.pdbx_strand_id
1 'polypeptide(L)'
;LFRDHAELVHQIFGGMILANFMFVILGLTFARFFARVINIDRRYLVPLIFIACMVGAYAINNVMYDLVTCVVFGFIGYLMMRYDYPVSPMVLAQILGFMMESNFRRSLVMSSGDPSILVTRPIALTILILAVFTTVTAIRRQRRTVGTQAAEANST
;
A
#
# COMPACT_ATOMS: atom_id res chain seq x y z
N LEU A 1 -11.49 -0.07 -38.19
CA LEU A 1 -11.82 -0.14 -36.74
C LEU A 1 -12.17 1.22 -36.11
N PHE A 2 -11.27 2.22 -36.04
CA PHE A 2 -11.60 3.57 -35.53
C PHE A 2 -12.47 4.43 -36.47
N ARG A 3 -12.50 4.10 -37.78
CA ARG A 3 -13.42 4.71 -38.75
C ARG A 3 -14.75 3.93 -38.88
N ASP A 4 -14.72 2.61 -38.75
CA ASP A 4 -15.90 1.75 -38.92
C ASP A 4 -16.75 1.58 -37.65
N HIS A 5 -16.17 1.80 -36.47
CA HIS A 5 -16.85 1.75 -35.17
C HIS A 5 -16.64 3.04 -34.37
N ALA A 6 -16.70 4.19 -35.05
CA ALA A 6 -16.59 5.50 -34.39
C ALA A 6 -17.61 5.64 -33.25
N GLU A 7 -18.80 5.09 -33.42
CA GLU A 7 -19.87 5.13 -32.42
C GLU A 7 -19.49 4.46 -31.09
N LEU A 8 -18.84 3.28 -31.13
CA LEU A 8 -18.39 2.58 -29.92
C LEU A 8 -17.32 3.37 -29.16
N VAL A 9 -16.39 4.00 -29.88
CA VAL A 9 -15.33 4.82 -29.27
C VAL A 9 -15.95 6.05 -28.59
N HIS A 10 -16.89 6.73 -29.26
CA HIS A 10 -17.58 7.89 -28.67
C HIS A 10 -18.43 7.50 -27.45
N GLN A 11 -19.05 6.32 -27.46
CA GLN A 11 -19.79 5.78 -26.30
C GLN A 11 -18.86 5.43 -25.13
N ILE A 12 -17.69 4.84 -25.38
CA ILE A 12 -16.72 4.52 -24.32
C ILE A 12 -16.12 5.80 -23.73
N PHE A 13 -15.69 6.75 -24.55
CA PHE A 13 -15.15 8.03 -24.07
C PHE A 13 -16.22 8.87 -23.37
N GLY A 14 -17.43 8.94 -23.92
CA GLY A 14 -18.58 9.61 -23.28
C GLY A 14 -18.97 8.95 -21.96
N GLY A 15 -19.01 7.62 -21.93
CA GLY A 15 -19.25 6.83 -20.72
C GLY A 15 -18.17 7.01 -19.65
N MET A 16 -16.89 7.10 -20.05
CA MET A 16 -15.78 7.35 -19.12
C MET A 16 -15.86 8.74 -18.49
N ILE A 17 -16.22 9.76 -19.28
CA ILE A 17 -16.47 11.11 -18.77
C ILE A 17 -17.65 11.11 -17.80
N LEU A 18 -18.77 10.51 -18.19
CA LEU A 18 -19.96 10.40 -17.35
C LEU A 18 -19.69 9.61 -16.05
N ALA A 19 -18.96 8.50 -16.14
CA ALA A 19 -18.55 7.69 -15.01
C ALA A 19 -17.68 8.48 -14.03
N ASN A 20 -16.73 9.30 -14.52
CA ASN A 20 -15.93 10.17 -13.66
C ASN A 20 -16.80 11.20 -12.93
N PHE A 21 -17.75 11.83 -13.64
CA PHE A 21 -18.71 12.75 -13.01
C PHE A 21 -19.54 12.05 -11.92
N MET A 22 -20.06 10.86 -12.20
CA MET A 22 -20.79 10.05 -11.21
C MET A 22 -19.88 9.64 -10.04
N PHE A 23 -18.62 9.30 -10.29
CA PHE A 23 -17.65 8.93 -9.27
C PHE A 23 -17.34 10.08 -8.32
N VAL A 24 -17.28 11.32 -8.82
CA VAL A 24 -17.13 12.52 -7.99
C VAL A 24 -18.36 12.73 -7.11
N ILE A 25 -19.57 12.64 -7.67
CA ILE A 25 -20.83 12.85 -6.92
C ILE A 25 -21.00 11.79 -5.84
N LEU A 26 -20.81 10.52 -6.19
CA LEU A 26 -20.87 9.40 -5.26
C LEU A 26 -19.74 9.52 -4.23
N GLY A 27 -18.52 9.79 -4.66
CA GLY A 27 -17.35 9.96 -3.80
C GLY A 27 -17.58 11.03 -2.72
N LEU A 28 -18.12 12.21 -3.08
CA LEU A 28 -18.44 13.26 -2.11
C LEU A 28 -19.55 12.85 -1.13
N THR A 29 -20.59 12.18 -1.65
CA THR A 29 -21.72 11.72 -0.82
C THR A 29 -21.27 10.67 0.19
N PHE A 30 -20.54 9.66 -0.29
CA PHE A 30 -19.99 8.59 0.55
C PHE A 30 -18.93 9.12 1.51
N ALA A 31 -18.04 10.03 1.09
CA ALA A 31 -17.05 10.63 1.96
C ALA A 31 -17.69 11.32 3.17
N ARG A 32 -18.80 12.05 2.98
CA ARG A 32 -19.56 12.63 4.10
C ARG A 32 -20.15 11.58 5.03
N PHE A 33 -20.64 10.47 4.48
CA PHE A 33 -21.18 9.37 5.28
C PHE A 33 -20.08 8.70 6.12
N PHE A 34 -18.96 8.33 5.50
CA PHE A 34 -17.81 7.73 6.20
C PHE A 34 -17.18 8.68 7.22
N ALA A 35 -17.08 9.98 6.92
CA ALA A 35 -16.57 10.97 7.86
C ALA A 35 -17.42 11.04 9.15
N ARG A 36 -18.75 10.79 9.04
CA ARG A 36 -19.64 10.72 10.20
C ARG A 36 -19.44 9.43 11.01
N VAL A 37 -19.18 8.31 10.35
CA VAL A 37 -18.87 7.03 11.03
C VAL A 37 -17.57 7.13 11.82
N ILE A 38 -16.52 7.76 11.26
CA ILE A 38 -15.22 7.93 11.92
C ILE A 38 -15.28 8.90 13.11
N ASN A 39 -16.26 9.81 13.16
CA ASN A 39 -16.46 10.75 14.28
C ASN A 39 -17.09 10.11 15.53
N ILE A 40 -17.51 8.85 15.47
CA ILE A 40 -17.97 8.14 16.66
C ILE A 40 -16.80 7.94 17.63
N ASP A 41 -17.07 8.05 18.93
CA ASP A 41 -16.07 7.85 19.97
C ASP A 41 -15.23 6.59 19.74
N ARG A 42 -13.90 6.76 19.77
CA ARG A 42 -12.91 5.70 19.54
C ARG A 42 -13.15 4.47 20.44
N ARG A 43 -13.77 4.66 21.60
CA ARG A 43 -14.09 3.57 22.54
C ARG A 43 -15.05 2.54 21.96
N TYR A 44 -15.96 2.94 21.07
CA TYR A 44 -16.87 2.01 20.37
C TYR A 44 -16.34 1.63 18.99
N LEU A 45 -15.64 2.54 18.31
CA LEU A 45 -15.13 2.31 16.97
C LEU A 45 -14.10 1.18 16.93
N VAL A 46 -13.15 1.18 17.87
CA VAL A 46 -12.06 0.20 17.94
C VAL A 46 -12.58 -1.24 18.09
N PRO A 47 -13.45 -1.59 19.07
CA PRO A 47 -13.95 -2.96 19.19
C PRO A 47 -14.82 -3.38 18.00
N LEU A 48 -15.60 -2.46 17.41
CA LEU A 48 -16.39 -2.76 16.21
C LEU A 48 -15.50 -3.10 15.01
N ILE A 49 -14.46 -2.30 14.76
CA ILE A 49 -13.47 -2.58 13.71
C ILE A 49 -12.76 -3.91 13.99
N PHE A 50 -12.39 -4.19 15.24
CA PHE A 50 -11.70 -5.42 15.61
C PHE A 50 -12.56 -6.66 15.33
N ILE A 51 -13.85 -6.63 15.72
CA ILE A 51 -14.79 -7.72 15.42
C ILE A 51 -14.98 -7.85 13.91
N ALA A 52 -15.15 -6.74 13.18
CA ALA A 52 -15.28 -6.76 11.72
C ALA A 52 -14.05 -7.36 11.02
N CYS A 53 -12.83 -7.05 11.48
CA CYS A 53 -11.60 -7.64 10.96
C CYS A 53 -11.51 -9.15 11.25
N MET A 54 -11.93 -9.60 12.44
CA MET A 54 -11.94 -11.03 12.78
C MET A 54 -12.94 -11.81 11.91
N VAL A 55 -14.17 -11.28 11.78
CA VAL A 55 -15.19 -11.88 10.90
C VAL A 55 -14.72 -11.87 9.44
N GLY A 56 -14.09 -10.78 8.99
CA GLY A 56 -13.55 -10.66 7.64
C GLY A 56 -12.44 -11.67 7.35
N ALA A 57 -11.49 -11.86 8.27
CA ALA A 57 -10.43 -12.86 8.14
C ALA A 57 -11.00 -14.29 8.10
N TYR A 58 -12.02 -14.56 8.91
CA TYR A 58 -12.69 -15.87 8.91
C TYR A 58 -13.50 -16.13 7.63
N ALA A 59 -14.14 -15.10 7.07
CA ALA A 59 -15.04 -15.25 5.92
C ALA A 59 -14.35 -15.66 4.61
N ILE A 60 -13.05 -15.38 4.44
CA ILE A 60 -12.33 -15.64 3.18
C ILE A 60 -12.06 -17.14 3.00
N ASN A 61 -11.42 -17.78 3.98
CA ASN A 61 -11.01 -19.17 3.85
C ASN A 61 -11.69 -20.12 4.85
N ASN A 62 -12.47 -19.61 5.83
CA ASN A 62 -13.07 -20.43 6.90
C ASN A 62 -12.04 -21.22 7.73
N VAL A 63 -10.76 -20.82 7.68
CA VAL A 63 -9.66 -21.49 8.38
C VAL A 63 -9.30 -20.74 9.65
N MET A 64 -9.20 -21.46 10.77
CA MET A 64 -8.83 -20.88 12.07
C MET A 64 -7.42 -20.28 12.10
N TYR A 65 -6.54 -20.74 11.20
CA TYR A 65 -5.18 -20.21 11.04
C TYR A 65 -5.17 -18.73 10.60
N ASP A 66 -6.13 -18.30 9.78
CA ASP A 66 -6.21 -16.92 9.32
C ASP A 66 -6.63 -15.98 10.47
N LEU A 67 -7.48 -16.47 11.38
CA LEU A 67 -7.81 -15.76 12.62
C LEU A 67 -6.59 -15.60 13.52
N VAL A 68 -5.82 -16.68 13.74
CA VAL A 68 -4.59 -16.62 14.55
C VAL A 68 -3.59 -15.62 13.94
N THR A 69 -3.37 -15.69 12.63
CA THR A 69 -2.49 -14.77 11.91
C THR A 69 -2.99 -13.33 12.01
N CYS A 70 -4.30 -13.10 11.86
CA CYS A 70 -4.92 -11.79 12.01
C CYS A 70 -4.72 -11.21 13.42
N VAL A 71 -4.88 -12.01 14.48
CA VAL A 71 -4.63 -11.59 15.87
C VAL A 71 -3.16 -11.24 16.08
N VAL A 72 -2.23 -12.08 15.60
CA VAL A 72 -0.79 -11.85 15.73
C VAL A 72 -0.38 -10.55 15.03
N PHE A 73 -0.78 -10.36 13.77
CA PHE A 73 -0.48 -9.12 13.03
C PHE A 73 -1.21 -7.89 13.60
N GLY A 74 -2.43 -8.06 14.11
CA GLY A 74 -3.16 -7.00 14.82
C GLY A 74 -2.43 -6.54 16.08
N PHE A 75 -1.88 -7.49 16.85
CA PHE A 75 -1.06 -7.18 18.03
C PHE A 75 0.25 -6.47 17.66
N ILE A 76 0.93 -6.93 16.60
CA ILE A 76 2.12 -6.25 16.06
C ILE A 76 1.78 -4.81 15.63
N GLY A 77 0.65 -4.62 14.95
CA GLY A 77 0.18 -3.30 14.53
C GLY A 77 -0.12 -2.37 15.72
N TYR A 78 -0.74 -2.90 16.78
CA TYR A 78 -0.94 -2.16 18.03
C TYR A 78 0.40 -1.75 18.67
N LEU A 79 1.37 -2.64 18.66
CA LEU A 79 2.71 -2.35 19.17
C LEU A 79 3.39 -1.25 18.35
N MET A 80 3.27 -1.27 17.02
CA MET A 80 3.80 -0.22 16.13
C MET A 80 3.15 1.14 16.40
N MET A 81 1.84 1.18 16.66
CA MET A 81 1.15 2.41 17.07
C MET A 81 1.64 2.93 18.42
N ARG A 82 1.98 2.04 19.36
CA ARG A 82 2.55 2.40 20.67
C ARG A 82 3.94 3.05 20.56
N TYR A 83 4.70 2.71 19.52
CA TYR A 83 6.04 3.26 19.25
C TYR A 83 6.02 4.45 18.27
N ASP A 84 4.85 5.03 17.98
CA ASP A 84 4.69 6.18 17.06
C ASP A 84 5.27 5.94 15.65
N TYR A 85 5.31 4.67 15.20
CA TYR A 85 5.70 4.40 13.83
C TYR A 85 4.61 4.91 12.88
N PRO A 86 4.96 5.74 11.88
CA PRO A 86 4.00 6.22 10.92
C PRO A 86 3.42 5.01 10.15
N VAL A 87 2.10 4.82 10.24
CA VAL A 87 1.39 3.70 9.59
C VAL A 87 1.44 3.81 8.06
N SER A 88 1.47 5.05 7.54
CA SER A 88 1.52 5.34 6.10
C SER A 88 2.67 4.65 5.35
N PRO A 89 3.96 4.80 5.74
CA PRO A 89 5.06 4.11 5.07
C PRO A 89 5.03 2.59 5.25
N MET A 90 4.44 2.05 6.31
CA MET A 90 4.28 0.60 6.46
C MET A 90 3.35 0.02 5.40
N VAL A 91 2.20 0.67 5.16
CA VAL A 91 1.27 0.27 4.10
C VAL A 91 1.94 0.42 2.73
N LEU A 92 2.66 1.50 2.50
CA LEU A 92 3.40 1.71 1.24
C LEU A 92 4.46 0.63 1.02
N ALA A 93 5.21 0.26 2.05
CA ALA A 93 6.21 -0.81 2.00
C ALA A 93 5.58 -2.17 1.70
N GLN A 94 4.42 -2.48 2.27
CA GLN A 94 3.68 -3.72 1.99
C GLN A 94 3.25 -3.81 0.53
N ILE A 95 2.66 -2.74 -0.01
CA ILE A 95 2.21 -2.68 -1.41
C ILE A 95 3.41 -2.80 -2.36
N LEU A 96 4.46 -2.00 -2.13
CA LEU A 96 5.69 -2.03 -2.92
C LEU A 96 6.39 -3.40 -2.85
N GLY A 97 6.41 -4.01 -1.66
CA GLY A 97 6.99 -5.33 -1.46
C GLY A 97 6.29 -6.41 -2.28
N PHE A 98 4.96 -6.45 -2.27
CA PHE A 98 4.18 -7.38 -3.10
C PHE A 98 4.42 -7.18 -4.60
N MET A 99 4.48 -5.92 -5.05
CA MET A 99 4.81 -5.60 -6.44
C MET A 99 6.24 -6.00 -6.77
N MET A 100 7.20 -5.78 -5.88
CA MET A 100 8.59 -6.17 -6.07
C MET A 100 8.73 -7.69 -6.18
N GLU A 101 8.14 -8.45 -5.26
CA GLU A 101 8.19 -9.92 -5.24
C GLU A 101 7.53 -10.52 -6.49
N SER A 102 6.38 -10.00 -6.91
CA SER A 102 5.71 -10.46 -8.12
C SER A 102 6.51 -10.16 -9.39
N ASN A 103 7.13 -8.98 -9.51
CA ASN A 103 8.00 -8.63 -10.63
C ASN A 103 9.32 -9.42 -10.61
N PHE A 104 9.89 -9.67 -9.44
CA PHE A 104 11.08 -10.50 -9.26
C PHE A 104 10.81 -11.94 -9.69
N ARG A 105 9.71 -12.53 -9.20
CA ARG A 105 9.25 -13.87 -9.60
C ARG A 105 8.97 -13.96 -11.10
N ARG A 106 8.28 -12.97 -11.67
CA ARG A 106 8.02 -12.91 -13.11
C ARG A 106 9.33 -12.86 -13.91
N SER A 107 10.33 -12.11 -13.43
CA SER A 107 11.65 -12.02 -14.07
C SER A 107 12.41 -13.35 -14.00
N LEU A 108 12.34 -14.07 -12.88
CA LEU A 108 12.96 -15.40 -12.73
C LEU A 108 12.28 -16.46 -13.60
N VAL A 109 10.95 -16.44 -13.70
CA VAL A 109 10.19 -17.33 -14.58
C VAL A 109 10.54 -17.07 -16.06
N MET A 110 10.68 -15.80 -16.45
CA MET A 110 11.13 -15.41 -17.80
C MET A 110 12.56 -15.89 -18.09
N SER A 111 13.39 -16.07 -17.05
CA SER A 111 14.78 -16.54 -17.16
C SER A 111 14.95 -18.05 -16.97
N SER A 112 13.86 -18.83 -16.91
CA SER A 112 13.92 -20.27 -16.62
C SER A 112 14.62 -20.61 -15.28
N GLY A 113 14.54 -19.72 -14.29
CA GLY A 113 15.10 -19.94 -12.95
C GLY A 113 16.54 -19.44 -12.73
N ASP A 114 17.21 -18.91 -13.75
CA ASP A 114 18.57 -18.38 -13.59
C ASP A 114 18.59 -16.95 -13.00
N PRO A 115 19.09 -16.74 -11.77
CA PRO A 115 19.17 -15.42 -11.13
C PRO A 115 20.19 -14.49 -11.81
N SER A 116 21.02 -15.04 -12.71
CA SER A 116 22.00 -14.30 -13.50
C SER A 116 21.36 -13.28 -14.45
N ILE A 117 20.05 -13.33 -14.73
CA ILE A 117 19.39 -12.33 -15.59
C ILE A 117 19.39 -10.91 -15.01
N LEU A 118 19.43 -10.80 -13.68
CA LEU A 118 19.51 -9.52 -12.97
C LEU A 118 20.86 -8.82 -13.19
N VAL A 119 21.91 -9.60 -13.46
CA VAL A 119 23.26 -9.12 -13.73
C VAL A 119 23.52 -9.02 -15.23
N THR A 120 22.97 -9.95 -16.02
CA THR A 120 23.18 -10.03 -17.47
C THR A 120 22.45 -8.92 -18.23
N ARG A 121 21.34 -8.39 -17.68
CA ARG A 121 20.64 -7.24 -18.26
C ARG A 121 21.29 -5.95 -17.76
N PRO A 122 22.05 -5.20 -18.60
CA PRO A 122 22.78 -4.00 -18.16
C PRO A 122 21.86 -2.93 -17.55
N ILE A 123 20.62 -2.83 -18.02
CA ILE A 123 19.60 -1.90 -17.49
C ILE A 123 19.17 -2.28 -16.07
N ALA A 124 18.99 -3.57 -15.79
CA ALA A 124 18.62 -4.06 -14.46
C ALA A 124 19.76 -3.82 -13.47
N LEU A 125 21.00 -4.08 -13.90
CA LEU A 125 22.20 -3.84 -13.10
C LEU A 125 22.36 -2.35 -12.76
N THR A 126 22.19 -1.44 -13.73
CA THR A 126 22.27 0.00 -13.46
C THR A 126 21.19 0.48 -12.50
N ILE A 127 19.94 0.01 -12.65
CA ILE A 127 18.84 0.36 -11.76
C ILE A 127 19.07 -0.21 -10.35
N LEU A 128 19.61 -1.42 -10.24
CA LEU A 128 19.92 -2.05 -8.96
C LEU A 128 21.03 -1.31 -8.21
N ILE A 129 22.10 -0.91 -8.90
CA ILE A 129 23.16 -0.07 -8.32
C ILE A 129 22.59 1.27 -7.86
N LEU A 130 21.78 1.94 -8.69
CA LEU A 130 21.11 3.19 -8.35
C LEU A 130 20.16 3.04 -7.15
N ALA A 131 19.41 1.94 -7.08
CA ALA A 131 18.51 1.64 -5.98
C ALA A 131 19.29 1.44 -4.67
N VAL A 132 20.35 0.62 -4.67
CA VAL A 132 21.21 0.42 -3.50
C VAL A 132 21.86 1.75 -3.09
N PHE A 133 22.39 2.53 -4.04
CA PHE A 133 22.99 3.83 -3.76
C PHE A 133 21.98 4.81 -3.14
N THR A 134 20.76 4.88 -3.68
CA THR A 134 19.68 5.71 -3.17
C THR A 134 19.22 5.25 -1.79
N THR A 135 19.06 3.94 -1.56
CA THR A 135 18.68 3.40 -0.26
C THR A 135 19.76 3.66 0.78
N VAL A 136 21.04 3.47 0.46
CA VAL A 136 22.17 3.73 1.39
C VAL A 136 22.29 5.22 1.71
N THR A 137 22.16 6.09 0.71
CA THR A 137 22.19 7.55 0.91
C THR A 137 20.96 8.04 1.66
N ALA A 138 19.78 7.49 1.39
CA ALA A 138 18.54 7.77 2.11
C ALA A 138 18.62 7.32 3.57
N ILE A 139 19.10 6.11 3.86
CA ILE A 139 19.30 5.63 5.24
C ILE A 139 20.33 6.50 5.97
N ARG A 140 21.46 6.83 5.33
CA ARG A 140 22.47 7.72 5.91
C ARG A 140 21.93 9.13 6.17
N ARG A 141 21.09 9.66 5.28
CA ARG A 141 20.45 10.97 5.42
C ARG A 141 19.35 10.97 6.47
N GLN A 142 18.55 9.91 6.53
CA GLN A 142 17.47 9.72 7.50
C GLN A 142 18.03 9.56 8.92
N ARG A 143 19.15 8.86 9.09
CA ARG A 143 19.89 8.83 10.37
C ARG A 143 20.45 10.21 10.77
N ARG A 144 20.73 11.11 9.83
CA ARG A 144 21.15 12.49 10.12
C ARG A 144 19.99 13.43 10.46
N THR A 145 18.85 13.32 9.78
CA THR A 145 17.67 14.16 10.07
C THR A 145 16.98 13.77 11.37
N VAL A 146 16.96 12.48 11.74
CA VAL A 146 16.49 12.03 13.06
C VAL A 146 17.39 12.55 14.20
N GLY A 147 18.69 12.70 13.96
CA GLY A 147 19.61 13.35 14.91
C GLY A 147 19.46 14.87 15.02
N THR A 148 18.84 15.53 14.05
CA THR A 148 18.64 16.99 14.06
C THR A 148 17.32 17.39 14.74
N GLN A 149 16.25 16.60 14.56
CA GLN A 149 14.98 16.80 15.27
C GLN A 149 15.10 16.55 16.78
N ALA A 150 16.00 15.65 17.22
CA ALA A 150 16.30 15.45 18.64
C ALA A 150 17.09 16.62 19.28
N ALA A 151 17.75 17.46 18.47
CA ALA A 151 18.51 18.62 18.96
C ALA A 151 17.63 19.87 19.15
N GLU A 152 16.56 20.03 18.37
CA GLU A 152 15.59 21.14 18.52
C GLU A 152 14.62 20.95 19.70
N ALA A 153 14.39 19.72 20.16
CA ALA A 153 13.53 19.44 21.31
C ALA A 153 14.19 19.68 22.68
N ASN A 154 15.50 19.96 22.74
CA ASN A 154 16.24 20.19 23.98
C ASN A 154 16.63 21.67 24.21
N SER A 155 16.07 22.59 23.41
CA SER A 155 16.30 24.04 23.53
C SER A 155 15.02 24.87 23.75
N THR A 156 13.92 24.23 24.13
CA THR A 156 12.68 24.85 24.63
C THR A 156 12.27 24.17 25.93
#